data_AF-A0A960RUD2-F1
#
_entry.id   AF-A0A960RUD2-F1
#
_cell.length_a   1.000
_cell.length_b   1.000
_cell.length_c   1.000
_cell.angle_alpha   90.00
_cell.angle_beta   90.00
_cell.angle_gamma   90.00
#
_symmetry.space_group_name_H-M   'P 1'
#
loop_
_entity.id
_entity.type
_entity.pdbx_description
1 polymer ?
#
loop_
_entity_poly.entity_id
_entity_poly.type
_entity_poly.pdbx_seq_one_letter_code
_entity_poly.pdbx_strand_id
1 'polypeptide(L)'
;MIKKSSILILAVGTALITGCESKTGTGVLAGGASGAAIGGIIGGGQGALIGGAAGVIAGGLIGAYLDNQDQKNLKEQSPQTYKRVDNGEKLSVNDVINLSKANVDDDKIIGLIQKTNSHYTLNSYQIDKLRDAGVSERVINYMMYNT
;
A
#
# COMPACT_ATOMS: atom_id res chain seq x y z
N MET A 1 13.68 -38.76 56.78
CA MET A 1 13.46 -37.43 57.39
C MET A 1 14.64 -36.53 57.06
N ILE A 2 14.44 -35.20 56.95
CA ILE A 2 15.42 -34.09 56.73
C ILE A 2 15.61 -33.74 55.23
N LYS A 3 15.46 -32.51 54.70
CA LYS A 3 15.04 -31.18 55.23
C LYS A 3 14.57 -30.28 54.06
N LYS A 4 13.55 -29.47 54.32
CA LYS A 4 13.12 -28.30 53.53
C LYS A 4 14.14 -27.17 53.73
N SER A 5 14.58 -26.48 52.68
CA SER A 5 15.18 -25.14 52.77
C SER A 5 15.21 -24.47 51.40
N SER A 6 14.16 -23.72 51.09
CA SER A 6 14.16 -22.71 50.02
C SER A 6 14.04 -21.35 50.71
N ILE A 7 15.16 -20.63 50.78
CA ILE A 7 15.31 -19.23 51.23
C ILE A 7 15.75 -18.48 49.96
N LEU A 8 14.89 -17.72 49.25
CA LEU A 8 14.47 -16.32 49.46
C LEU A 8 15.62 -15.31 49.53
N ILE A 9 15.84 -14.54 48.44
CA ILE A 9 16.35 -13.15 48.34
C ILE A 9 15.99 -12.71 46.88
N LEU A 10 14.89 -11.99 46.64
CA LEU A 10 14.72 -10.54 46.75
C LEU A 10 15.55 -9.73 45.73
N ALA A 11 15.00 -9.53 44.53
CA ALA A 11 15.36 -8.41 43.65
C ALA A 11 14.07 -7.81 43.06
N VAL A 12 13.56 -6.84 43.83
CA VAL A 12 12.82 -5.63 43.44
C VAL A 12 12.31 -5.60 41.99
N GLY A 13 10.98 -5.69 41.87
CA GLY A 13 10.21 -5.39 40.68
C GLY A 13 8.78 -5.02 41.06
N THR A 14 8.62 -4.13 42.03
CA THR A 14 7.33 -3.58 42.44
C THR A 14 6.86 -2.56 41.40
N ALA A 15 5.76 -2.83 40.69
CA ALA A 15 4.76 -1.83 40.34
C ALA A 15 3.48 -2.46 39.75
N LEU A 16 2.56 -2.77 40.66
CA LEU A 16 1.13 -2.46 40.60
C LEU A 16 0.26 -3.04 39.47
N ILE A 17 -0.47 -4.08 39.85
CA ILE A 17 -1.84 -4.35 39.41
C ILE A 17 -2.74 -3.20 39.90
N THR A 18 -3.16 -2.31 38.99
CA THR A 18 -4.46 -1.59 39.06
C THR A 18 -4.62 -0.71 37.81
N GLY A 19 -5.18 -1.30 36.76
CA GLY A 19 -5.60 -0.59 35.55
C GLY A 19 -6.94 -1.13 35.09
N CYS A 20 -7.99 -0.62 35.72
CA CYS A 20 -9.38 -0.80 35.33
C CYS A 20 -9.60 -0.28 33.89
N GLU A 21 -10.41 -1.01 33.12
CA GLU A 21 -11.08 -0.60 31.88
C GLU A 21 -10.29 0.31 30.92
N SER A 22 -9.47 -0.28 30.06
CA SER A 22 -9.03 0.37 28.82
C SER A 22 -9.73 -0.30 27.64
N LYS A 23 -10.77 0.35 27.13
CA LYS A 23 -11.33 0.02 25.83
C LYS A 23 -10.23 0.18 24.78
N THR A 24 -9.93 -0.89 24.07
CA THR A 24 -9.23 -0.92 22.78
C THR A 24 -7.88 -0.22 22.75
N GLY A 25 -6.79 -0.96 22.96
CA GLY A 25 -5.46 -0.36 22.75
C GLY A 25 -4.25 -1.28 22.75
N THR A 26 -4.35 -2.56 23.11
CA THR A 26 -3.14 -3.38 23.31
C THR A 26 -3.32 -4.78 22.71
N GLY A 27 -3.35 -4.82 21.37
CA GLY A 27 -3.16 -6.04 20.56
C GLY A 27 -1.77 -6.13 19.92
N VAL A 28 -0.86 -5.22 20.29
CA VAL A 28 0.55 -5.23 19.92
C VAL A 28 1.28 -5.36 21.23
N LEU A 29 2.11 -6.39 21.41
CA LEU A 29 3.31 -6.43 22.30
C LEU A 29 3.61 -7.83 22.88
N ALA A 30 2.76 -8.85 22.70
CA ALA A 30 3.03 -10.16 23.30
C ALA A 30 3.02 -11.29 22.27
N GLY A 31 4.04 -11.35 21.41
CA GLY A 31 4.34 -12.56 20.62
C GLY A 31 4.81 -12.26 19.20
N GLY A 32 6.12 -12.07 19.01
CA GLY A 32 6.67 -11.91 17.66
C GLY A 32 8.10 -11.39 17.62
N ALA A 33 9.02 -11.96 18.38
CA ALA A 33 10.44 -11.60 18.32
C ALA A 33 11.18 -12.17 17.09
N SER A 34 10.48 -12.76 16.12
CA SER A 34 11.08 -13.32 14.91
C SER A 34 10.10 -13.30 13.74
N GLY A 35 10.07 -12.18 13.00
CA GLY A 35 9.80 -12.23 11.56
C GLY A 35 8.43 -11.81 11.03
N ALA A 36 7.70 -10.90 11.69
CA ALA A 36 6.55 -10.23 11.06
C ALA A 36 6.50 -8.75 11.44
N ALA A 37 7.35 -7.96 10.79
CA ALA A 37 7.16 -6.52 10.75
C ALA A 37 5.86 -6.23 9.96
N ILE A 38 4.80 -5.97 10.73
CA ILE A 38 3.87 -4.85 10.54
C ILE A 38 3.38 -4.66 9.09
N GLY A 39 2.18 -5.17 8.82
CA GLY A 39 1.38 -4.74 7.68
C GLY A 39 0.41 -5.82 7.23
N GLY A 40 -0.80 -5.84 7.80
CA GLY A 40 -1.90 -6.54 7.13
C GLY A 40 -2.78 -7.47 7.95
N ILE A 41 -2.60 -7.60 9.27
CA ILE A 41 -3.43 -8.54 10.06
C ILE A 41 -4.26 -7.84 11.15
N ILE A 42 -4.74 -6.62 10.92
CA ILE A 42 -5.92 -6.10 11.65
C ILE A 42 -6.70 -5.21 10.68
N GLY A 43 -7.51 -5.84 9.82
CA GLY A 43 -8.23 -5.13 8.77
C GLY A 43 -9.66 -5.63 8.54
N GLY A 44 -10.27 -6.29 9.51
CA GLY A 44 -11.72 -6.53 9.52
C GLY A 44 -12.44 -5.29 10.04
N GLY A 45 -12.87 -4.41 9.15
CA GLY A 45 -13.74 -3.26 9.48
C GLY A 45 -13.00 -1.98 9.87
N GLN A 46 -13.26 -0.90 9.12
CA GLN A 46 -12.90 0.51 9.37
C GLN A 46 -11.43 0.90 9.63
N GLY A 47 -10.52 -0.01 9.98
CA GLY A 47 -9.10 0.26 10.27
C GLY A 47 -8.19 0.32 9.03
N ALA A 48 -8.63 -0.19 7.88
CA ALA A 48 -7.87 -0.10 6.62
C ALA A 48 -7.73 1.35 6.10
N LEU A 49 -8.68 2.23 6.47
CA LEU A 49 -8.67 3.64 6.08
C LEU A 49 -7.58 4.45 6.80
N ILE A 50 -7.23 4.08 8.04
CA ILE A 50 -6.15 4.75 8.79
C ILE A 50 -4.78 4.12 8.43
N GLY A 51 -4.75 2.84 8.07
CA GLY A 51 -3.54 2.15 7.58
C GLY A 51 -3.03 2.63 6.23
N GLY A 52 -3.86 3.27 5.40
CA GLY A 52 -3.45 3.77 4.08
C GLY A 52 -2.48 4.95 4.11
N ALA A 53 -2.45 5.73 5.19
CA ALA A 53 -1.54 6.87 5.32
C ALA A 53 -0.16 6.49 5.89
N ALA A 54 -0.09 5.44 6.73
CA ALA A 54 1.17 4.94 7.28
C ALA A 54 1.82 3.84 6.42
N GLY A 55 1.02 3.08 5.66
CA GLY A 55 1.49 1.97 4.80
C GLY A 55 2.33 2.40 3.60
N VAL A 56 2.19 3.65 3.15
CA VAL A 56 3.00 4.19 2.04
C VAL A 56 4.48 4.34 2.39
N ILE A 57 4.84 4.46 3.68
CA ILE A 57 6.24 4.59 4.09
C ILE A 57 6.99 3.24 4.00
N ALA A 58 6.27 2.11 4.07
CA ALA A 58 6.90 0.79 4.09
C ALA A 58 6.69 -0.03 2.80
N GLY A 59 5.67 0.26 1.97
CA GLY A 59 5.25 -0.63 0.87
C GLY A 59 5.18 -0.05 -0.55
N GLY A 60 5.56 1.21 -0.75
CA GLY A 60 5.44 1.89 -2.05
C GLY A 60 3.98 2.10 -2.50
N LEU A 61 3.74 2.86 -3.57
CA LEU A 61 2.36 3.08 -4.05
C LEU A 61 1.77 1.81 -4.69
N ILE A 62 2.61 0.96 -5.29
CA ILE A 62 2.13 -0.26 -5.96
C ILE A 62 1.51 -1.22 -4.95
N GLY A 63 2.17 -1.48 -3.82
CA GLY A 63 1.64 -2.39 -2.79
C GLY A 63 0.33 -1.91 -2.15
N ALA A 64 -0.01 -0.63 -2.30
CA ALA A 64 -1.25 -0.03 -1.80
C ALA A 64 -2.38 0.07 -2.85
N TYR A 65 -2.05 0.10 -4.14
CA TYR A 65 -3.01 0.39 -5.23
C TYR A 65 -3.14 -0.72 -6.28
N LEU A 66 -2.10 -1.54 -6.48
CA LEU A 66 -2.09 -2.62 -7.46
C LEU A 66 -2.12 -3.98 -6.76
N ASP A 67 -2.85 -4.92 -7.35
CA ASP A 67 -2.85 -6.30 -6.86
C ASP A 67 -1.55 -7.01 -7.21
N ASN A 68 -1.27 -8.13 -6.54
CA ASN A 68 -0.07 -8.93 -6.80
C ASN A 68 0.06 -9.37 -8.27
N GLN A 69 -1.07 -9.56 -8.97
CA GLN A 69 -1.10 -9.92 -10.38
C GLN A 69 -0.76 -8.72 -11.27
N ASP A 70 -1.40 -7.58 -11.05
CA ASP A 70 -1.12 -6.31 -11.73
C ASP A 70 0.35 -5.91 -11.60
N GLN A 71 0.88 -6.01 -10.38
CA GLN A 71 2.29 -5.75 -10.08
C GLN A 71 3.21 -6.63 -10.91
N LYS A 72 2.93 -7.95 -10.99
CA LYS A 72 3.77 -8.89 -11.75
C LYS A 72 3.70 -8.56 -13.24
N ASN A 73 2.49 -8.41 -13.78
CA ASN A 73 2.28 -8.09 -15.18
C ASN A 73 2.97 -6.78 -15.56
N LEU A 74 2.79 -5.73 -14.76
CA LEU A 74 3.38 -4.42 -15.02
C LEU A 74 4.90 -4.46 -14.91
N LYS A 75 5.46 -5.19 -13.93
CA LYS A 75 6.91 -5.34 -13.77
C LYS A 75 7.54 -6.10 -14.93
N GLU A 76 6.87 -7.13 -15.44
CA GLU A 76 7.31 -7.92 -16.59
C GLU A 76 7.20 -7.14 -17.89
N GLN A 77 6.11 -6.39 -18.10
CA GLN A 77 5.89 -5.61 -19.32
C GLN A 77 6.68 -4.29 -19.34
N SER A 78 6.75 -3.58 -18.22
CA SER A 78 7.42 -2.29 -18.11
C SER A 78 8.02 -2.07 -16.71
N PRO A 79 9.25 -2.56 -16.46
CA PRO A 79 9.92 -2.37 -15.18
C PRO A 79 10.21 -0.89 -14.86
N GLN A 80 10.24 -0.01 -15.87
CA GLN A 80 10.41 1.42 -15.67
C GLN A 80 9.11 2.09 -15.19
N THR A 81 7.97 1.74 -15.80
CA THR A 81 6.66 2.22 -15.35
C THR A 81 6.37 1.72 -13.94
N TYR A 82 6.70 0.46 -13.65
CA TYR A 82 6.62 -0.11 -12.31
C TYR A 82 7.34 0.78 -11.28
N LYS A 83 8.61 1.11 -11.51
CA LYS A 83 9.39 1.94 -10.57
C LYS A 83 8.79 3.34 -10.38
N ARG A 84 8.37 3.98 -11.47
CA ARG A 84 7.76 5.31 -11.41
C ARG A 84 6.48 5.32 -10.58
N VAL A 85 5.62 4.33 -10.80
CA VAL A 85 4.40 4.18 -10.00
C VAL A 85 4.77 3.94 -8.53
N ASP A 86 5.68 3.01 -8.25
CA ASP A 86 6.08 2.65 -6.88
C ASP A 86 6.65 3.84 -6.10
N ASN A 87 7.49 4.63 -6.76
CA ASN A 87 8.12 5.85 -6.24
C ASN A 87 7.14 7.04 -6.13
N GLY A 88 5.94 6.94 -6.68
CA GLY A 88 4.99 8.06 -6.77
C GLY A 88 5.45 9.19 -7.69
N GLU A 89 6.24 8.85 -8.70
CA GLU A 89 6.66 9.78 -9.74
C GLU A 89 5.52 10.09 -10.70
N LYS A 90 5.61 11.26 -11.35
CA LYS A 90 4.65 11.66 -12.39
C LYS A 90 4.69 10.65 -13.54
N LEU A 91 3.52 10.16 -13.91
CA LEU A 91 3.34 9.17 -14.96
C LEU A 91 3.24 9.85 -16.31
N SER A 92 3.95 9.34 -17.30
CA SER A 92 3.83 9.78 -18.69
C SER A 92 2.63 9.13 -19.39
N VAL A 93 2.25 9.66 -20.55
CA VAL A 93 1.24 9.01 -21.43
C VAL A 93 1.63 7.55 -21.75
N ASN A 94 2.93 7.28 -21.92
CA ASN A 94 3.41 5.93 -22.18
C ASN A 94 3.29 5.02 -20.94
N ASP A 95 3.40 5.57 -19.75
CA ASP A 95 3.18 4.80 -18.51
C ASP A 95 1.71 4.40 -18.38
N VAL A 96 0.77 5.29 -18.73
CA VAL A 96 -0.67 4.95 -18.78
C VAL A 96 -0.95 3.84 -19.80
N ILE A 97 -0.32 3.91 -20.97
CA ILE A 97 -0.40 2.84 -21.98
C ILE A 97 0.11 1.51 -21.41
N ASN A 98 1.26 1.53 -20.73
CA ASN A 98 1.85 0.31 -20.16
C ASN A 98 0.99 -0.26 -19.02
N LEU A 99 0.34 0.59 -18.22
CA LEU A 99 -0.60 0.16 -17.20
C LEU A 99 -1.80 -0.56 -17.81
N SER A 100 -2.39 0.02 -18.86
CA SER A 100 -3.52 -0.62 -19.56
C SER A 100 -3.11 -1.94 -20.23
N LYS A 101 -1.93 -1.98 -20.87
CA LYS A 101 -1.37 -3.22 -21.44
C LYS A 101 -1.12 -4.30 -20.39
N ALA A 102 -0.79 -3.91 -19.16
CA ALA A 102 -0.60 -4.82 -18.04
C ALA A 102 -1.93 -5.34 -17.46
N ASN A 103 -3.06 -4.96 -18.09
CA ASN A 103 -4.42 -5.28 -17.69
C ASN A 103 -4.81 -4.67 -16.34
N VAL A 104 -4.17 -3.53 -15.97
CA VAL A 104 -4.54 -2.80 -14.76
C VAL A 104 -5.91 -2.17 -14.96
N ASP A 105 -6.79 -2.34 -13.96
CA ASP A 105 -8.13 -1.73 -13.98
C ASP A 105 -8.09 -0.21 -14.15
N ASP A 106 -8.99 0.30 -14.98
CA ASP A 106 -9.18 1.72 -15.24
C ASP A 106 -9.24 2.59 -13.96
N ASP A 107 -9.95 2.12 -12.92
CA ASP A 107 -10.09 2.87 -11.66
C ASP A 107 -8.76 2.97 -10.90
N LYS A 108 -7.94 1.91 -10.97
CA LYS A 108 -6.58 1.93 -10.43
C LYS A 108 -5.69 2.87 -11.23
N ILE A 109 -5.78 2.84 -12.56
CA ILE A 109 -5.04 3.75 -13.44
C ILE A 109 -5.38 5.21 -13.13
N ILE A 110 -6.67 5.55 -13.03
CA ILE A 110 -7.15 6.89 -12.68
C ILE A 110 -6.67 7.29 -11.27
N GLY A 111 -6.77 6.39 -10.30
CA GLY A 111 -6.28 6.62 -8.94
C GLY A 111 -4.78 6.90 -8.88
N LEU A 112 -3.97 6.21 -9.71
CA LEU A 112 -2.54 6.45 -9.82
C LEU A 112 -2.22 7.81 -10.47
N ILE A 113 -2.97 8.21 -11.51
CA ILE A 113 -2.84 9.53 -12.13
C ILE A 113 -3.12 10.64 -11.10
N GLN A 114 -4.17 10.47 -10.29
CA GLN A 114 -4.52 11.39 -9.19
C GLN A 114 -3.42 11.45 -8.14
N LYS A 115 -2.97 10.28 -7.65
CA LYS A 115 -2.00 10.20 -6.55
C LYS A 115 -0.65 10.82 -6.91
N THR A 116 -0.23 10.61 -8.16
CA THR A 116 1.03 11.15 -8.70
C THR A 116 0.92 12.59 -9.18
N ASN A 117 -0.28 13.19 -9.12
CA ASN A 117 -0.57 14.53 -9.65
C ASN A 117 -0.07 14.68 -11.09
N SER A 118 -0.40 13.68 -11.92
CA SER A 118 0.01 13.65 -13.32
C SER A 118 -1.01 14.39 -14.17
N HIS A 119 -0.57 15.46 -14.83
CA HIS A 119 -1.37 16.27 -15.76
C HIS A 119 -0.87 16.05 -17.18
N TYR A 120 -1.80 16.02 -18.14
CA TYR A 120 -1.49 15.73 -19.53
C TYR A 120 -2.03 16.80 -20.46
N THR A 121 -1.23 17.18 -21.44
CA THR A 121 -1.68 17.95 -22.59
C THR A 121 -1.76 16.99 -23.77
N LEU A 122 -2.97 16.50 -24.06
CA LEU A 122 -3.20 15.52 -25.11
C LEU A 122 -3.57 16.21 -26.43
N ASN A 123 -2.90 15.81 -27.51
CA ASN A 123 -3.32 16.14 -28.88
C ASN A 123 -4.05 14.94 -29.52
N SER A 124 -4.66 15.15 -30.70
CA SER A 124 -5.43 14.11 -31.40
C SER A 124 -4.61 12.82 -31.63
N TYR A 125 -3.35 12.94 -32.03
CA TYR A 125 -2.46 11.79 -32.24
C TYR A 125 -2.22 10.99 -30.95
N GLN A 126 -2.11 11.67 -29.80
CA GLN A 126 -1.93 10.98 -28.52
C GLN A 126 -3.22 10.29 -28.05
N ILE A 127 -4.39 10.87 -28.34
CA ILE A 127 -5.69 10.26 -28.05
C ILE A 127 -5.87 8.99 -28.89
N ASP A 128 -5.56 9.05 -30.18
CA ASP A 128 -5.61 7.90 -31.08
C ASP A 128 -4.63 6.81 -30.62
N LYS A 129 -3.39 7.20 -30.27
CA LYS A 129 -2.39 6.27 -29.72
C LYS A 129 -2.85 5.58 -28.44
N LEU A 130 -3.58 6.28 -27.56
CA LEU A 130 -4.12 5.70 -26.33
C LEU A 130 -5.22 4.68 -26.66
N ARG A 131 -6.15 5.01 -27.56
CA ARG A 131 -7.20 4.10 -28.03
C ARG A 131 -6.63 2.85 -28.69
N ASP A 132 -5.69 3.03 -29.61
CA ASP A 132 -5.04 1.93 -30.33
C ASP A 132 -4.26 1.00 -29.39
N ALA A 133 -3.74 1.55 -28.30
CA ALA A 133 -3.05 0.78 -27.27
C ALA A 133 -4.00 0.04 -26.31
N GLY A 134 -5.32 0.19 -26.48
CA GLY A 134 -6.34 -0.44 -25.65
C GLY A 134 -6.69 0.31 -24.36
N VAL A 135 -6.24 1.56 -24.21
CA VAL A 135 -6.62 2.39 -23.06
C VAL A 135 -8.10 2.73 -23.16
N SER A 136 -8.85 2.53 -22.09
CA SER A 136 -10.28 2.78 -22.08
C SER A 136 -10.62 4.26 -22.27
N GLU A 137 -11.77 4.52 -22.88
CA GLU A 137 -12.32 5.88 -23.02
C GLU A 137 -12.53 6.56 -21.66
N ARG A 138 -12.73 5.79 -20.57
CA ARG A 138 -12.86 6.34 -19.21
C ARG A 138 -11.54 6.97 -18.75
N VAL A 139 -10.42 6.26 -18.94
CA VAL A 139 -9.09 6.77 -18.59
C VAL A 139 -8.69 7.93 -19.50
N ILE A 140 -8.95 7.83 -20.81
CA ILE A 140 -8.62 8.89 -21.78
C ILE A 140 -9.38 10.19 -21.44
N ASN A 141 -10.70 10.10 -21.23
CA ASN A 141 -11.49 11.26 -20.83
C ASN A 141 -10.97 11.86 -19.53
N TYR A 142 -10.63 11.03 -18.54
CA TYR A 142 -10.04 11.53 -17.31
C TYR A 142 -8.75 12.32 -17.56
N MET A 143 -7.84 11.80 -18.39
CA MET A 143 -6.60 12.50 -18.75
C MET A 143 -6.84 13.82 -19.49
N MET A 144 -7.94 13.96 -20.23
CA MET A 144 -8.30 15.19 -20.95
C MET A 144 -8.88 16.27 -20.03
N TYR A 145 -9.76 15.89 -19.10
CA TYR A 145 -10.47 16.84 -18.25
C TYR A 145 -9.73 17.15 -16.93
N ASN A 146 -8.75 16.33 -16.55
CA ASN A 146 -7.88 16.57 -15.40
C ASN A 146 -6.73 17.52 -15.76
N THR A 147 -7.05 18.80 -15.99
CA THR A 147 -6.09 19.89 -16.17
C THR A 147 -5.92 20.67 -14.88
#